data_AF-A0A7G6WYJ0-F1
#
_entry.id   AF-A0A7G6WYJ0-F1
#
_cell.length_a   1.000
_cell.length_b   1.000
_cell.length_c   1.000
_cell.angle_alpha   90.00
_cell.angle_beta   90.00
_cell.angle_gamma   90.00
#
_symmetry.space_group_name_H-M   'P 1'
#
loop_
_entity.id
_entity.type
_entity.pdbx_description
1 polymer ?
#
loop_
_entity_poly.entity_id
_entity_poly.type
_entity_poly.pdbx_seq_one_letter_code
_entity_poly.pdbx_strand_id
1 'polypeptide(L)'
;MIRRRWIDPAELPVEMAISAVTLAELSAGPHQVRGDQDRYEEHAERARRMDVLQRAENEFDPIPFDAEAARIYGRICAAVVAAGRTPRRRTADLMIASIAAAEELPLFTTNPDDFRGLEGLLTVVPVGQRMIAG
;
A
#
# COMPACT_ATOMS: atom_id res chain seq x y z
N MET A 1 -2.71 8.78 0.53
CA MET A 1 -3.15 9.31 1.85
C MET A 1 -3.25 8.13 2.80
N ILE A 2 -2.39 8.05 3.82
CA ILE A 2 -2.47 6.99 4.83
C ILE A 2 -3.80 7.14 5.57
N ARG A 3 -4.72 6.17 5.43
CA ARG A 3 -6.08 6.23 5.99
C ARG A 3 -6.16 5.88 7.48
N ARG A 4 -5.03 5.85 8.20
CA ARG A 4 -4.93 5.40 9.61
C ARG A 4 -5.95 6.07 10.54
N ARG A 5 -6.29 7.35 10.33
CA ARG A 5 -7.31 8.05 11.13
C ARG A 5 -8.73 7.49 11.02
N TRP A 6 -8.97 6.67 10.00
CA TRP A 6 -10.27 6.08 9.71
C TRP A 6 -10.30 4.57 9.92
N ILE A 7 -9.22 3.93 10.34
CA ILE A 7 -9.19 2.49 10.60
C ILE A 7 -9.33 2.30 12.11
N ASP A 8 -10.15 1.35 12.55
CA ASP A 8 -10.21 1.04 13.98
C ASP A 8 -8.85 0.48 14.42
N PRO A 9 -8.17 1.05 15.43
CA PRO A 9 -6.89 0.52 15.90
C PRO A 9 -6.97 -0.95 16.34
N ALA A 10 -8.15 -1.45 16.73
CA ALA A 10 -8.36 -2.86 17.07
C ALA A 10 -8.29 -3.80 15.86
N GLU A 11 -8.39 -3.28 14.63
CA GLU A 11 -8.24 -4.03 13.38
C GLU A 11 -6.78 -4.09 12.89
N LEU A 12 -5.86 -3.38 13.55
CA LEU A 12 -4.44 -3.33 13.17
C LEU A 12 -3.59 -4.26 14.06
N PRO A 13 -2.49 -4.81 13.53
CA PRO A 13 -1.57 -5.61 14.33
C PRO A 13 -0.80 -4.71 15.31
N VAL A 14 -0.23 -5.34 16.35
CA VAL A 14 0.57 -4.64 17.38
C VAL A 14 1.84 -4.03 16.78
N GLU A 15 2.42 -4.71 15.80
CA GLU A 15 3.60 -4.25 15.05
C GLU A 15 3.27 -4.20 13.55
N MET A 16 3.74 -3.16 12.88
CA MET A 16 3.48 -2.89 11.47
C MET A 16 4.79 -2.50 10.78
N ALA A 17 4.91 -2.91 9.52
CA ALA A 17 5.93 -2.41 8.60
C ALA A 17 5.27 -1.92 7.32
N ILE A 18 5.99 -1.12 6.54
CA ILE A 18 5.58 -0.75 5.18
C ILE A 18 6.53 -1.37 4.17
N SER A 19 6.08 -1.55 2.93
CA SER A 19 7.00 -1.91 1.85
C SER A 19 7.77 -0.68 1.36
N ALA A 20 8.95 -0.89 0.79
CA ALA A 20 9.69 0.14 0.08
C ALA A 20 8.91 0.70 -1.13
N VAL A 21 7.99 -0.09 -1.71
CA VAL A 21 7.10 0.36 -2.79
C VAL A 21 6.07 1.37 -2.28
N THR A 22 5.49 1.11 -1.10
CA THR A 22 4.59 2.06 -0.42
C THR A 22 5.34 3.34 -0.05
N LEU A 23 6.57 3.24 0.44
CA LEU A 23 7.39 4.42 0.68
C LEU A 23 7.61 5.21 -0.62
N ALA A 24 7.95 4.55 -1.73
CA ALA A 24 8.14 5.20 -3.02
C ALA A 24 6.88 5.95 -3.51
N GLU A 25 5.68 5.40 -3.30
CA GLU A 25 4.41 6.08 -3.59
C GLU A 25 4.23 7.34 -2.74
N LEU A 26 4.53 7.25 -1.43
CA LEU A 26 4.49 8.41 -0.53
C LEU A 26 5.51 9.47 -0.94
N SER A 27 6.72 9.08 -1.32
CA SER A 27 7.78 9.98 -1.79
C SER A 27 7.40 10.69 -3.08
N ALA A 28 6.73 10.01 -4.01
CA ALA A 28 6.26 10.62 -5.25
C ALA A 28 5.11 11.62 -5.03
N GLY A 29 4.27 11.39 -4.02
CA GLY A 29 3.04 12.12 -3.75
C GLY A 29 3.18 13.66 -3.74
N PRO A 30 4.13 14.25 -2.98
CA PRO A 30 4.38 15.68 -2.98
C PRO A 30 4.77 16.23 -4.35
N HIS A 31 5.53 15.49 -5.15
CA HIS A 31 6.01 15.93 -6.47
C HIS A 31 4.93 15.89 -7.56
N GLN A 32 3.86 15.13 -7.33
CA GLN A 32 2.74 15.01 -8.26
C GLN A 32 1.61 16.01 -8.01
N VAL A 33 1.69 16.83 -6.96
CA VAL A 33 0.71 17.89 -6.73
C VAL A 33 0.83 18.91 -7.88
N ARG A 34 -0.26 19.09 -8.63
CA ARG A 34 -0.38 20.02 -9.75
C ARG A 34 -1.43 21.08 -9.45
N GLY A 35 -1.15 22.30 -9.90
CA GLY A 35 -2.01 23.46 -9.70
C GLY A 35 -3.16 23.52 -10.71
N ASP A 36 -4.22 22.77 -10.45
CA ASP A 36 -5.54 22.98 -11.09
C ASP A 36 -6.49 23.78 -10.15
N GLN A 37 -5.97 24.21 -8.99
CA GLN A 37 -6.66 24.89 -7.88
C GLN A 37 -5.88 26.16 -7.46
N ASP A 38 -6.43 26.93 -6.50
CA ASP A 38 -5.74 28.07 -5.90
C ASP A 38 -4.31 27.68 -5.45
N ARG A 39 -3.31 28.52 -5.74
CA ARG A 39 -1.91 28.29 -5.37
C ARG A 39 -1.75 27.99 -3.86
N TYR A 40 -2.58 28.59 -3.01
CA TYR A 40 -2.57 28.31 -1.58
C TYR A 40 -2.96 26.86 -1.27
N GLU A 41 -3.98 26.33 -1.96
CA GLU A 41 -4.44 24.95 -1.81
C GLU A 41 -3.37 23.95 -2.30
N GLU A 42 -2.66 24.28 -3.38
CA GLU A 42 -1.54 23.47 -3.89
C GLU A 42 -0.41 23.35 -2.85
N HIS A 43 0.03 24.48 -2.28
CA HIS A 43 1.07 24.50 -1.25
C HIS A 43 0.64 23.73 0.01
N ALA A 44 -0.62 23.89 0.43
CA ALA A 44 -1.17 23.18 1.57
C ALA A 44 -1.26 21.67 1.33
N GLU A 45 -1.66 21.22 0.14
CA GLU A 45 -1.69 19.79 -0.21
C GLU A 45 -0.29 19.18 -0.29
N ARG A 46 0.67 19.90 -0.87
CA ARG A 46 2.08 19.47 -0.91
C ARG A 46 2.66 19.33 0.50
N ALA A 47 2.40 20.30 1.38
CA ALA A 47 2.83 20.25 2.77
C ALA A 47 2.20 19.05 3.52
N ARG A 48 0.90 18.80 3.32
CA ARG A 48 0.22 17.63 3.91
C ARG A 48 0.83 16.30 3.46
N ARG A 49 1.14 16.15 2.17
CA ARG A 49 1.78 14.92 1.66
C ARG A 49 3.21 14.74 2.18
N MET A 50 3.95 15.84 2.34
CA MET A 50 5.29 15.82 2.91
C MET A 50 5.28 15.41 4.40
N ASP A 51 4.35 15.93 5.19
CA ASP A 51 4.16 15.52 6.59
C ASP A 51 3.84 14.03 6.71
N VAL A 52 3.00 13.48 5.82
CA VAL A 52 2.72 12.03 5.78
C VAL A 52 3.97 11.22 5.46
N LEU A 53 4.78 11.65 4.48
CA LEU A 53 6.04 10.98 4.13
C LEU A 53 7.01 10.97 5.30
N GLN A 54 7.25 12.14 5.91
CA GLN A 54 8.19 12.27 7.03
C GLN A 54 7.78 11.39 8.21
N ARG A 55 6.49 11.33 8.55
CA ARG A 55 6.02 10.43 9.61
C ARG A 55 6.28 8.97 9.28
N ALA A 56 6.03 8.56 8.03
CA ALA A 56 6.29 7.19 7.61
C ALA A 56 7.79 6.84 7.69
N GLU A 57 8.68 7.74 7.27
CA GLU A 57 10.14 7.56 7.36
C GLU A 57 10.67 7.55 8.79
N ASN A 58 9.98 8.23 9.73
CA ASN A 58 10.35 8.21 11.15
C ASN A 58 9.80 6.99 11.90
N GLU A 59 8.66 6.44 11.46
CA GLU A 59 7.96 5.36 12.17
C GLU A 59 8.32 3.96 11.67
N PHE A 60 8.66 3.83 10.38
CA PHE A 60 8.83 2.52 9.75
C PHE A 60 10.18 2.34 9.07
N ASP A 61 10.77 1.16 9.24
CA ASP A 61 11.83 0.64 8.38
C ASP A 61 11.18 -0.12 7.20
N PRO A 62 11.26 0.39 5.96
CA PRO A 62 10.57 -0.24 4.83
C PRO A 62 11.22 -1.56 4.41
N ILE A 63 10.40 -2.57 4.16
CA ILE A 63 10.84 -3.87 3.66
C ILE A 63 11.18 -3.75 2.16
N PRO A 64 12.39 -4.14 1.72
CA PRO A 64 12.81 -3.98 0.33
C PRO A 64 12.09 -4.94 -0.62
N PHE A 65 11.97 -4.56 -1.89
CA PHE A 65 11.66 -5.50 -2.97
C PHE A 65 12.94 -6.21 -3.42
N ASP A 66 13.22 -7.35 -2.80
CA ASP A 66 14.46 -8.09 -2.99
C ASP A 66 14.33 -9.23 -4.03
N ALA A 67 15.34 -10.10 -4.12
CA ALA A 67 15.35 -11.19 -5.09
C ALA A 67 14.29 -12.27 -4.79
N GLU A 68 13.93 -12.48 -3.53
CA GLU A 68 12.88 -13.43 -3.15
C GLU A 68 11.49 -12.90 -3.49
N ALA A 69 11.19 -11.66 -3.11
CA ALA A 69 9.98 -10.96 -3.51
C ALA A 69 9.85 -10.93 -5.05
N ALA A 70 10.95 -10.72 -5.79
CA ALA A 70 10.94 -10.77 -7.25
C ALA A 70 10.55 -12.15 -7.83
N ARG A 71 10.97 -13.26 -7.20
CA ARG A 71 10.55 -14.61 -7.63
C ARG A 71 9.07 -14.86 -7.33
N ILE A 72 8.59 -14.42 -6.17
CA ILE A 72 7.19 -14.54 -5.79
C ILE A 72 6.29 -13.68 -6.68
N TYR A 73 6.75 -12.51 -7.10
CA TYR A 73 6.05 -11.64 -8.05
C TYR A 73 5.66 -12.36 -9.35
N GLY A 74 6.53 -13.23 -9.87
CA GLY A 74 6.22 -14.07 -11.03
C GLY A 74 5.06 -15.03 -10.77
N ARG A 75 5.02 -15.67 -9.60
CA ARG A 75 3.93 -16.58 -9.18
C ARG A 75 2.62 -15.82 -8.99
N ILE A 76 2.68 -14.65 -8.35
CA ILE A 76 1.53 -13.76 -8.16
C ILE A 76 0.98 -13.29 -9.51
N CYS A 77 1.83 -12.88 -10.45
CA CYS A 77 1.38 -12.51 -11.79
C CYS A 77 0.68 -13.66 -12.52
N ALA A 78 1.19 -14.88 -12.41
CA ALA A 78 0.56 -16.06 -12.98
C ALA A 78 -0.84 -16.30 -12.36
N ALA A 79 -0.97 -16.18 -11.05
CA ALA A 79 -2.25 -16.30 -10.35
C ALA A 79 -3.25 -15.19 -10.76
N VAL A 80 -2.80 -13.95 -10.91
CA VAL A 80 -3.61 -12.82 -11.42
C VAL A 80 -4.13 -13.11 -12.83
N VAL A 81 -3.29 -13.65 -13.72
CA VAL A 81 -3.68 -14.04 -15.08
C VAL A 81 -4.69 -15.18 -15.05
N ALA A 82 -4.46 -16.21 -14.22
CA ALA A 82 -5.39 -17.33 -14.04
C ALA A 82 -6.77 -16.88 -13.53
N ALA A 83 -6.80 -15.82 -12.71
CA ALA A 83 -8.03 -15.18 -12.24
C ALA A 83 -8.68 -14.23 -13.27
N GLY A 84 -8.20 -14.19 -14.52
CA GLY A 84 -8.74 -13.36 -15.60
C GLY A 84 -8.43 -11.87 -15.48
N ARG A 85 -7.37 -11.50 -14.74
CA ARG A 85 -6.99 -10.10 -14.48
C ARG A 85 -5.66 -9.75 -15.15
N THR A 86 -5.38 -8.45 -15.32
CA THR A 86 -4.15 -7.96 -15.99
C THR A 86 -3.11 -7.46 -14.98
N PRO A 87 -1.96 -8.13 -14.81
CA PRO A 87 -0.94 -7.73 -13.83
C PRO A 87 -0.41 -6.30 -14.00
N ARG A 88 -0.16 -5.89 -15.24
CA ARG A 88 0.45 -4.59 -15.57
C ARG A 88 -0.35 -3.37 -15.09
N ARG A 89 -1.65 -3.53 -14.81
CA ARG A 89 -2.50 -2.46 -14.25
C ARG A 89 -2.37 -2.30 -12.73
N ARG A 90 -1.62 -3.20 -12.07
CA ARG A 90 -1.52 -3.34 -10.61
C ARG A 90 -0.08 -3.56 -10.15
N THR A 91 0.91 -3.18 -10.96
CA THR A 91 2.32 -3.54 -10.73
C THR A 91 2.79 -3.22 -9.32
N ALA A 92 2.49 -2.01 -8.80
CA ALA A 92 2.86 -1.62 -7.45
C ALA A 92 2.20 -2.52 -6.40
N ASP A 93 0.89 -2.70 -6.46
CA ASP A 93 0.15 -3.60 -5.54
C ASP A 93 0.70 -5.03 -5.56
N LEU A 94 1.04 -5.56 -6.74
CA LEU A 94 1.60 -6.90 -6.86
C LEU A 94 3.02 -6.98 -6.31
N MET A 95 3.83 -5.91 -6.42
CA MET A 95 5.13 -5.85 -5.75
C MET A 95 4.97 -5.81 -4.23
N ILE A 96 4.03 -5.02 -3.70
CA ILE A 96 3.68 -4.97 -2.28
C ILE A 96 3.27 -6.36 -1.77
N ALA A 97 2.35 -7.02 -2.49
CA ALA A 97 1.91 -8.38 -2.19
C ALA A 97 3.05 -9.40 -2.20
N SER A 98 4.02 -9.23 -3.11
CA SER A 98 5.16 -10.14 -3.22
C SER A 98 6.13 -9.99 -2.06
N ILE A 99 6.32 -8.76 -1.56
CA ILE A 99 7.14 -8.48 -0.37
C ILE A 99 6.47 -9.12 0.85
N ALA A 100 5.18 -8.87 1.06
CA ALA A 100 4.44 -9.47 2.18
C ALA A 100 4.49 -11.00 2.15
N ALA A 101 4.32 -11.61 0.97
CA ALA A 101 4.42 -13.05 0.80
C ALA A 101 5.84 -13.61 0.99
N ALA A 102 6.89 -12.85 0.63
CA ALA A 102 8.29 -13.25 0.86
C ALA A 102 8.64 -13.28 2.34
N GLU A 103 8.15 -12.29 3.08
CA GLU A 103 8.37 -12.17 4.53
C GLU A 103 7.38 -13.00 5.37
N GLU A 104 6.51 -13.77 4.72
CA GLU A 104 5.43 -14.55 5.37
C GLU A 104 4.50 -13.67 6.23
N LEU A 105 4.35 -12.39 5.88
CA LEU A 105 3.52 -11.42 6.59
C LEU A 105 2.12 -11.29 5.95
N PRO A 106 1.06 -11.11 6.75
CA PRO A 106 -0.25 -10.73 6.23
C PRO A 106 -0.24 -9.32 5.64
N LEU A 107 -0.93 -9.12 4.51
CA LEU A 107 -1.12 -7.80 3.90
C LEU A 107 -2.42 -7.17 4.38
N PHE A 108 -2.30 -6.11 5.19
CA PHE A 108 -3.44 -5.28 5.62
C PHE A 108 -3.76 -4.24 4.54
N THR A 109 -5.03 -4.17 4.09
CA THR A 109 -5.41 -3.27 3.00
C THR A 109 -6.87 -2.78 3.09
N THR A 110 -7.11 -1.54 2.65
CA THR A 110 -8.46 -1.00 2.46
C THR A 110 -9.08 -1.42 1.12
N ASN A 111 -8.33 -2.09 0.24
CA ASN A 111 -8.82 -2.55 -1.07
C ASN A 111 -8.52 -4.04 -1.28
N PRO A 112 -9.16 -4.95 -0.52
CA PRO A 112 -8.89 -6.39 -0.60
C PRO A 112 -9.18 -6.96 -2.00
N ASP A 113 -10.10 -6.36 -2.75
CA ASP A 113 -10.47 -6.80 -4.11
C ASP A 113 -9.32 -6.75 -5.11
N ASP A 114 -8.29 -5.93 -4.86
CA ASP A 114 -7.09 -5.88 -5.69
C ASP A 114 -6.31 -7.20 -5.65
N PHE A 115 -6.46 -7.99 -4.60
CA PHE A 115 -5.70 -9.21 -4.34
C PHE A 115 -6.48 -10.51 -4.57
N ARG A 116 -7.70 -10.46 -5.09
CA ARG A 116 -8.52 -11.64 -5.41
C ARG A 116 -7.80 -12.67 -6.29
N GLY A 117 -7.82 -13.94 -5.90
CA GLY A 117 -7.11 -15.01 -6.61
C GLY A 117 -5.67 -15.23 -6.14
N LEU A 118 -5.24 -14.55 -5.07
CA LEU A 118 -3.94 -14.74 -4.42
C LEU A 118 -4.02 -15.52 -3.10
N GLU A 119 -5.18 -16.10 -2.75
CA GLU A 119 -5.47 -16.68 -1.44
C GLU A 119 -4.53 -17.84 -1.07
N GLY A 120 -3.96 -18.53 -2.07
CA GLY A 120 -2.96 -19.59 -1.86
C GLY A 120 -1.50 -19.10 -1.76
N LEU A 121 -1.27 -17.79 -1.89
CA LEU A 121 0.07 -17.17 -1.90
C LEU A 121 0.23 -16.07 -0.87
N LEU A 122 -0.86 -15.42 -0.45
CA LEU A 122 -0.84 -14.26 0.43
C LEU A 122 -2.07 -14.24 1.32
N THR A 123 -1.86 -14.04 2.62
CA THR A 123 -2.94 -13.72 3.56
C THR A 123 -3.27 -12.24 3.43
N VAL A 124 -4.51 -11.93 3.02
CA VAL A 124 -4.99 -10.55 2.88
C VAL A 124 -5.97 -10.26 4.01
N VAL A 125 -5.69 -9.22 4.79
CA VAL A 125 -6.54 -8.78 5.90
C VAL A 125 -7.22 -7.46 5.51
N PRO A 126 -8.54 -7.46 5.26
CA PRO A 126 -9.25 -6.22 4.99
C PRO A 126 -9.29 -5.35 6.25
N VAL A 127 -9.00 -4.06 6.10
CA VAL A 127 -9.20 -3.06 7.16
C VAL A 127 -10.33 -2.12 6.77
N GLY A 128 -11.30 -1.99 7.67
CA GLY A 128 -12.49 -1.19 7.48
C GLY A 128 -12.22 0.29 7.65
N GLN A 129 -13.02 1.11 6.96
CA GLN A 129 -13.13 2.53 7.29
C GLN A 129 -14.22 2.64 8.37
N ARG A 130 -13.90 3.16 9.56
CA ARG A 130 -14.87 3.52 10.61
C ARG A 130 -16.05 4.22 9.94
N MET A 131 -17.22 3.58 10.00
CA MET A 131 -18.47 4.26 9.69
C MET A 131 -18.65 5.36 10.76
N ILE A 132 -18.49 6.62 10.37
CA ILE A 132 -18.96 7.72 11.21
C ILE A 132 -20.49 7.61 11.16
N ALA A 133 -21.09 7.07 12.22
CA ALA A 133 -22.51 7.24 12.47
C ALA A 133 -22.80 8.75 12.54
N GLY A 134 -23.72 9.20 11.70
CA GLY A 134 -24.08 10.62 11.55
C GLY A 134 -24.75 11.22 12.78
#